data_AF-A0A1H3KBS0-F1
#
_entry.id   AF-A0A1H3KBS0-F1
#
_cell.length_a   1.000
_cell.length_b   1.000
_cell.length_c   1.000
_cell.angle_alpha   90.00
_cell.angle_beta   90.00
_cell.angle_gamma   90.00
#
_symmetry.space_group_name_H-M   'P 1'
#
loop_
_entity.id
_entity.type
_entity.pdbx_description
1 polymer ?
#
loop_
_entity_poly.entity_id
_entity_poly.type
_entity_poly.pdbx_seq_one_letter_code
_entity_poly.pdbx_strand_id
1 'polypeptide(L)'
;MFNVLKKIYSIYNNAIAMAVISCIFGAFLLVFPVGSVAMLSLIIGTLLVLAGCALMGNYFLDQATSGFTTGLGLFPLIFGILLIANPRFFIDFIPTMFGIYVLFVGLGEVSRVSKVKSMGYDVKLSSFMAFSTVVVGVCCILFSWFVAKTAIRIVGAAIIYKGISRLIYDKNMKNKTSDFYDNNSDIIDGKFRD
;
A
#
# COMPACT_ATOMS: atom_id res chain seq x y z
N MET A 1 39.88 -6.10 0.64
CA MET A 1 38.92 -7.22 0.60
C MET A 1 37.98 -7.25 1.83
N PHE A 2 38.51 -7.18 3.06
CA PHE A 2 37.74 -7.26 4.32
C PHE A 2 36.60 -6.21 4.49
N ASN A 3 36.81 -4.97 4.04
CA ASN A 3 35.78 -3.92 4.11
C ASN A 3 34.55 -4.19 3.23
N VAL A 4 34.71 -4.95 2.14
CA VAL A 4 33.61 -5.27 1.22
C VAL A 4 32.71 -6.35 1.83
N LEU A 5 33.31 -7.37 2.44
CA LEU A 5 32.58 -8.42 3.17
C LEU A 5 31.82 -7.87 4.38
N LYS A 6 32.43 -6.95 5.15
CA LYS A 6 31.77 -6.28 6.27
C LYS A 6 30.59 -5.41 5.83
N LYS A 7 30.71 -4.75 4.67
CA LYS A 7 29.63 -3.94 4.07
C LYS A 7 28.47 -4.83 3.59
N ILE A 8 28.77 -5.97 2.97
CA ILE A 8 27.76 -6.96 2.56
C ILE A 8 27.04 -7.54 3.78
N TYR A 9 27.77 -7.92 4.84
CA TYR A 9 27.19 -8.48 6.06
C TYR A 9 26.28 -7.48 6.79
N SER A 10 26.68 -6.20 6.84
CA SER A 10 25.89 -5.10 7.39
C SER A 10 24.57 -4.86 6.63
N ILE A 11 24.62 -4.86 5.29
CA ILE A 11 23.43 -4.71 4.43
C ILE A 11 22.46 -5.86 4.67
N TYR A 12 22.98 -7.07 4.83
CA TYR A 12 22.21 -8.29 5.00
C TYR A 12 21.51 -8.36 6.36
N ASN A 13 22.21 -7.96 7.43
CA ASN A 13 21.62 -7.87 8.76
C ASN A 13 20.50 -6.81 8.81
N ASN A 14 20.66 -5.72 8.06
CA ASN A 14 19.64 -4.69 7.90
C ASN A 14 18.44 -5.19 7.05
N ALA A 15 18.68 -5.98 6.01
CA ALA A 15 17.63 -6.58 5.18
C ALA A 15 16.79 -7.60 5.97
N ILE A 16 17.42 -8.46 6.77
CA ILE A 16 16.73 -9.38 7.69
C ILE A 16 15.98 -8.60 8.77
N ALA A 17 16.58 -7.58 9.37
CA ALA A 17 15.91 -6.74 10.36
C ALA A 17 14.65 -6.07 9.78
N MET A 18 14.74 -5.48 8.58
CA MET A 18 13.58 -4.91 7.88
C MET A 18 12.51 -5.97 7.56
N ALA A 19 12.91 -7.18 7.18
CA ALA A 19 11.98 -8.28 6.94
C ALA A 19 11.27 -8.72 8.24
N VAL A 20 11.98 -8.83 9.35
CA VAL A 20 11.41 -9.20 10.66
C VAL A 20 10.47 -8.09 11.16
N ILE A 21 10.88 -6.82 11.07
CA ILE A 21 10.05 -5.67 11.46
C ILE A 21 8.77 -5.63 10.62
N SER A 22 8.87 -5.80 9.30
CA SER A 22 7.69 -5.84 8.42
C SER A 22 6.77 -7.03 8.70
N CYS A 23 7.32 -8.18 9.10
CA CYS A 23 6.53 -9.35 9.48
C CYS A 23 5.78 -9.12 10.81
N ILE A 24 6.44 -8.54 11.81
CA ILE A 24 5.83 -8.14 13.09
C ILE A 24 4.75 -7.08 12.85
N PHE A 25 5.03 -6.08 12.01
CA PHE A 25 4.08 -5.03 11.66
C PHE A 25 2.86 -5.62 10.92
N GLY A 26 3.07 -6.54 9.98
CA GLY A 26 2.01 -7.26 9.27
C GLY A 26 1.15 -8.11 10.21
N ALA A 27 1.75 -8.79 11.19
CA ALA A 27 1.02 -9.54 12.21
C ALA A 27 0.19 -8.61 13.11
N PHE A 28 0.74 -7.46 13.51
CA PHE A 28 0.02 -6.45 14.28
C PHE A 28 -1.21 -5.91 13.52
N LEU A 29 -1.07 -5.67 12.21
CA LEU A 29 -2.18 -5.28 11.32
C LEU A 29 -3.28 -6.36 11.23
N LEU A 30 -2.90 -7.63 11.30
CA LEU A 30 -3.83 -8.76 11.23
C LEU A 30 -4.64 -8.94 12.52
N VAL A 31 -4.00 -8.80 13.68
CA VAL A 31 -4.65 -8.94 14.99
C VAL A 31 -5.51 -7.72 15.33
N PHE A 32 -5.03 -6.51 15.03
CA PHE A 32 -5.73 -5.25 15.31
C PHE A 32 -5.89 -4.37 14.06
N PRO A 33 -6.80 -4.72 13.14
CA PRO A 33 -7.00 -3.94 11.91
C PRO A 33 -7.49 -2.51 12.21
N VAL A 34 -8.40 -2.35 13.19
CA VAL A 34 -8.96 -1.04 13.54
C VAL A 34 -7.93 -0.15 14.25
N GLY A 35 -7.14 -0.73 15.17
CA GLY A 35 -6.08 0.00 15.87
C GLY A 35 -4.93 0.41 14.94
N SER A 36 -4.59 -0.45 13.98
CA SER A 36 -3.52 -0.17 13.02
C SER A 36 -3.88 0.98 12.09
N VAL A 37 -5.13 1.05 11.62
CA VAL A 37 -5.52 2.20 10.79
C VAL A 37 -5.60 3.47 11.62
N ALA A 38 -6.07 3.42 12.87
CA ALA A 38 -6.06 4.60 13.75
C ALA A 38 -4.66 5.17 13.95
N MET A 39 -3.65 4.30 14.12
CA MET A 39 -2.25 4.72 14.20
C MET A 39 -1.73 5.28 12.87
N LEU A 40 -2.04 4.63 11.74
CA LEU A 40 -1.63 5.10 10.42
C LEU A 40 -2.26 6.45 10.09
N SER A 41 -3.54 6.64 10.37
CA SER A 41 -4.21 7.90 10.19
C SER A 41 -3.62 8.97 11.10
N LEU A 42 -3.26 8.66 12.34
CA LEU A 42 -2.62 9.64 13.22
C LEU A 42 -1.29 10.11 12.61
N ILE A 43 -0.44 9.18 12.16
CA ILE A 43 0.84 9.51 11.52
C ILE A 43 0.64 10.33 10.24
N ILE A 44 -0.25 9.89 9.34
CA ILE A 44 -0.55 10.57 8.07
C ILE A 44 -1.15 11.94 8.33
N GLY A 45 -2.10 12.04 9.26
CA GLY A 45 -2.76 13.27 9.65
C GLY A 45 -1.78 14.28 10.24
N THR A 46 -0.87 13.84 11.12
CA THR A 46 0.19 14.69 11.66
C THR A 46 1.12 15.20 10.57
N LEU A 47 1.55 14.34 9.64
CA LEU A 47 2.35 14.76 8.48
C LEU A 47 1.61 15.77 7.60
N LEU A 48 0.31 15.56 7.39
CA LEU A 48 -0.53 16.43 6.57
C LEU A 48 -0.72 17.81 7.20
N VAL A 49 -0.90 17.86 8.53
CA VAL A 49 -0.92 19.11 9.30
C VAL A 49 0.44 19.80 9.22
N LEU A 50 1.55 19.06 9.39
CA LEU A 50 2.90 19.63 9.30
C LEU A 50 3.17 20.25 7.91
N ALA A 51 2.77 19.55 6.85
CA ALA A 51 2.88 20.02 5.47
C ALA A 51 1.99 21.25 5.23
N GLY A 52 0.75 21.25 5.71
CA GLY A 52 -0.15 22.41 5.64
C GLY A 52 0.42 23.63 6.37
N CYS A 53 0.96 23.43 7.58
CA CYS A 53 1.65 24.47 8.33
C CYS A 53 2.91 24.99 7.61
N ALA A 54 3.70 24.11 6.99
CA ALA A 54 4.89 24.52 6.24
C ALA A 54 4.51 25.33 4.98
N LEU A 55 3.44 24.95 4.28
CA LEU A 55 2.93 25.70 3.12
C LEU A 55 2.42 27.09 3.53
N MET A 56 1.70 27.18 4.66
CA MET A 56 1.28 28.47 5.23
C MET A 56 2.46 29.29 5.78
N GLY A 57 3.45 28.65 6.39
CA GLY A 57 4.62 29.32 6.95
C GLY A 57 5.52 29.92 5.87
N ASN A 58 5.75 29.18 4.78
CA ASN A 58 6.49 29.70 3.62
C ASN A 58 5.77 30.88 2.95
N TYR A 59 4.44 30.93 2.98
CA TYR A 59 3.66 32.06 2.46
C TYR A 59 3.93 33.39 3.20
N PHE A 60 4.24 33.33 4.50
CA PHE A 60 4.59 34.54 5.27
C PHE A 60 6.03 35.02 5.02
N LEU A 61 6.95 34.12 4.65
CA LEU A 61 8.34 34.48 4.33
C LEU A 61 8.53 34.88 2.87
N ASP A 62 7.78 34.28 1.94
CA ASP A 62 7.95 34.49 0.50
C ASP A 62 6.80 35.35 -0.05
N GLN A 63 6.93 36.67 0.15
CA GLN A 63 5.92 37.70 -0.13
C GLN A 63 5.56 37.87 -1.64
N ALA A 64 5.91 36.91 -2.50
CA ALA A 64 5.88 37.06 -3.96
C ALA A 64 5.08 36.00 -4.74
N THR A 65 4.52 34.97 -4.11
CA THR A 65 3.66 33.98 -4.82
C THR A 65 2.24 33.98 -4.28
N SER A 66 1.46 34.92 -4.84
CA SER A 66 0.06 34.76 -5.29
C SER A 66 -0.81 33.77 -4.50
N GLY A 67 -1.91 34.27 -3.91
CA GLY A 67 -2.87 33.58 -3.02
C GLY A 67 -3.49 32.24 -3.46
N PHE A 68 -3.03 31.66 -4.58
CA PHE A 68 -3.22 30.26 -4.95
C PHE A 68 -2.49 29.29 -4.00
N THR A 69 -1.34 29.68 -3.45
CA THR A 69 -0.55 28.87 -2.50
C THR A 69 -1.22 28.78 -1.12
N THR A 70 -1.91 29.84 -0.68
CA THR A 70 -2.66 29.88 0.58
C THR A 70 -3.84 28.91 0.60
N GLY A 71 -4.60 28.83 -0.50
CA GLY A 71 -5.72 27.89 -0.63
C GLY A 71 -5.27 26.43 -0.64
N LEU A 72 -4.10 26.16 -1.24
CA LEU A 72 -3.50 24.82 -1.30
C LEU A 72 -2.99 24.30 0.04
N GLY A 73 -2.61 25.18 0.99
CA GLY A 73 -2.22 24.78 2.35
C GLY A 73 -3.40 24.55 3.30
N LEU A 74 -4.54 25.22 3.06
CA LEU A 74 -5.72 25.15 3.94
C LEU A 74 -6.44 23.80 3.83
N PHE A 75 -6.58 23.27 2.61
CA PHE A 75 -7.16 21.95 2.36
C PHE A 75 -6.47 20.81 3.14
N PRO A 76 -5.15 20.58 3.03
CA PRO A 76 -4.46 19.52 3.75
C PRO A 76 -4.47 19.74 5.26
N LEU A 77 -4.52 20.98 5.73
CA LEU A 77 -4.61 21.28 7.16
C LEU A 77 -5.98 20.90 7.73
N ILE A 78 -7.08 21.26 7.06
CA ILE A 78 -8.44 20.86 7.44
C ILE A 78 -8.59 19.34 7.39
N PHE A 79 -8.14 18.72 6.28
CA PHE A 79 -8.22 17.26 6.12
C PHE A 79 -7.35 16.54 7.16
N GLY A 80 -6.17 17.06 7.48
CA GLY A 80 -5.26 16.49 8.47
C GLY A 80 -5.86 16.52 9.88
N ILE A 81 -6.44 17.65 10.28
CA ILE A 81 -7.14 17.77 11.58
C ILE A 81 -8.34 16.82 11.63
N LEU A 82 -9.15 16.76 10.58
CA LEU A 82 -10.32 15.87 10.51
C LEU A 82 -9.91 14.40 10.64
N LEU A 83 -8.78 14.03 10.05
CA LEU A 83 -8.25 12.68 10.04
C LEU A 83 -7.62 12.29 11.40
N ILE A 84 -7.04 13.24 12.14
CA ILE A 84 -6.62 13.04 13.53
C ILE A 84 -7.82 12.93 14.47
N ALA A 85 -8.83 13.80 14.30
CA ALA A 85 -10.01 13.83 15.16
C ALA A 85 -10.90 12.59 14.99
N ASN A 86 -11.08 12.12 13.75
CA ASN A 86 -11.89 10.96 13.43
C ASN A 86 -11.18 10.05 12.42
N PRO A 87 -10.23 9.22 12.87
CA PRO A 87 -9.52 8.30 11.99
C PRO A 87 -10.43 7.27 11.30
N ARG A 88 -11.58 6.96 11.91
CA ARG A 88 -12.60 6.08 11.33
C ARG A 88 -13.24 6.65 10.08
N PHE A 89 -13.30 7.98 9.94
CA PHE A 89 -13.91 8.62 8.76
C PHE A 89 -13.20 8.20 7.48
N PHE A 90 -11.86 8.11 7.50
CA PHE A 90 -11.08 7.70 6.34
C PHE A 90 -11.29 6.23 5.97
N ILE A 91 -11.45 5.36 6.98
CA ILE A 91 -11.67 3.92 6.83
C ILE A 91 -12.96 3.63 6.09
N ASP A 92 -14.02 4.37 6.41
CA ASP A 92 -15.33 4.18 5.80
C ASP A 92 -15.48 4.96 4.49
N PHE A 93 -14.78 6.10 4.35
CA PHE A 93 -14.88 6.96 3.18
C PHE A 93 -14.33 6.28 1.91
N ILE A 94 -13.15 5.65 1.98
CA ILE A 94 -12.51 5.02 0.81
C ILE A 94 -13.40 3.90 0.21
N PRO A 95 -13.80 2.85 0.96
CA PRO A 95 -14.63 1.79 0.41
C PRO A 95 -16.01 2.28 -0.03
N THR A 96 -16.56 3.32 0.61
CA THR A 96 -17.82 3.92 0.17
C THR A 96 -17.68 4.60 -1.19
N MET A 97 -16.65 5.42 -1.40
CA MET A 97 -16.37 6.04 -2.70
C MET A 97 -16.09 4.99 -3.77
N PHE A 98 -15.33 3.95 -3.42
CA PHE A 98 -15.05 2.84 -4.32
C PHE A 98 -16.32 2.04 -4.66
N GLY A 99 -17.20 1.80 -3.69
CA GLY A 99 -18.49 1.15 -3.89
C GLY A 99 -19.41 1.93 -4.83
N ILE A 100 -19.46 3.26 -4.68
CA ILE A 100 -20.19 4.15 -5.59
C ILE A 100 -19.60 4.07 -7.01
N TYR A 101 -18.27 4.11 -7.14
CA TYR A 101 -17.60 3.95 -8.43
C TYR A 101 -17.96 2.61 -9.11
N VAL A 102 -17.89 1.50 -8.37
CA VAL A 102 -18.28 0.17 -8.87
C VAL A 102 -19.75 0.12 -9.27
N LEU A 103 -20.64 0.81 -8.55
CA LEU A 103 -22.04 0.95 -8.93
C LEU A 103 -22.19 1.63 -10.29
N PHE A 104 -21.50 2.75 -10.53
CA PHE A 104 -21.52 3.43 -11.82
C PHE A 104 -21.00 2.54 -12.96
N VAL A 105 -19.93 1.78 -12.70
CA VAL A 105 -19.41 0.80 -13.66
C VAL A 105 -20.47 -0.28 -13.95
N GLY A 106 -21.10 -0.84 -12.92
CA GLY A 106 -22.15 -1.84 -13.05
C GLY A 106 -23.36 -1.34 -13.87
N LEU A 107 -23.81 -0.12 -13.61
CA LEU A 107 -24.88 0.52 -14.39
C LEU A 107 -24.49 0.74 -15.86
N GLY A 108 -23.22 1.08 -16.10
CA GLY A 108 -22.65 1.18 -17.44
C GLY A 108 -22.68 -0.15 -18.18
N GLU A 109 -22.29 -1.24 -17.51
CA GLU A 109 -22.33 -2.59 -18.07
C GLU A 109 -23.76 -3.05 -18.37
N VAL A 110 -24.73 -2.83 -17.47
CA VAL A 110 -26.16 -3.14 -17.71
C VAL A 110 -26.67 -2.41 -18.96
N SER A 111 -26.31 -1.14 -19.11
CA SER A 111 -26.70 -0.34 -20.28
C SER A 111 -26.07 -0.83 -21.58
N ARG A 112 -24.82 -1.32 -21.55
CA ARG A 112 -24.14 -1.91 -22.71
C ARG A 112 -24.76 -3.25 -23.10
N VAL A 113 -25.06 -4.10 -22.13
CA VAL A 113 -25.70 -5.40 -22.38
C VAL A 113 -27.08 -5.23 -23.00
N SER A 114 -27.85 -4.22 -22.58
CA SER A 114 -29.13 -3.89 -23.23
C SER A 114 -28.98 -3.48 -24.70
N LYS A 115 -27.93 -2.72 -25.05
CA LYS A 115 -27.64 -2.35 -26.45
C LYS A 115 -27.18 -3.54 -27.29
N VAL A 116 -26.39 -4.46 -26.72
CA VAL A 116 -25.94 -5.67 -27.41
C VAL A 116 -27.10 -6.67 -27.57
N LYS A 117 -28.01 -6.73 -26.59
CA LYS A 117 -29.23 -7.55 -26.66
C LYS A 117 -30.15 -7.11 -27.80
N SER A 118 -30.26 -5.80 -28.05
CA SER A 118 -31.06 -5.29 -29.18
C SER A 118 -30.43 -5.56 -30.55
N MET A 119 -29.17 -5.99 -30.61
CA MET A 119 -28.48 -6.40 -31.84
C MET A 119 -28.54 -7.92 -32.10
N GLY A 120 -29.28 -8.67 -31.27
CA GLY A 120 -29.57 -10.10 -31.52
C GLY A 120 -28.51 -11.10 -31.04
N TYR A 121 -27.53 -10.68 -30.22
CA TYR A 121 -26.52 -11.57 -29.66
C TYR A 121 -26.98 -12.24 -28.35
N ASP A 122 -26.51 -13.47 -28.07
CA ASP A 122 -26.84 -14.19 -26.84
C ASP A 122 -26.10 -13.57 -25.63
N VAL A 123 -26.81 -12.74 -24.89
CA VAL A 123 -26.28 -11.91 -23.79
C VAL A 123 -26.47 -12.53 -22.41
N LYS A 124 -26.91 -13.79 -22.30
CA LYS A 124 -27.20 -14.43 -20.99
C LYS A 124 -26.03 -14.34 -20.01
N LEU A 125 -24.81 -14.59 -20.48
CA LEU A 125 -23.59 -14.54 -19.64
C LEU A 125 -23.26 -13.10 -19.21
N SER A 126 -23.42 -12.15 -20.14
CA SER A 126 -23.08 -10.73 -19.90
C SER A 126 -24.10 -10.04 -18.99
N SER A 127 -25.39 -10.39 -19.10
CA SER A 127 -26.44 -9.91 -18.18
C SER A 127 -26.20 -10.39 -16.75
N PHE A 128 -25.75 -11.63 -16.55
CA PHE A 128 -25.47 -12.15 -15.21
C PHE A 128 -24.29 -11.43 -14.55
N MET A 129 -23.23 -11.17 -15.33
CA MET A 129 -22.02 -10.47 -14.86
C MET A 129 -22.28 -9.00 -14.53
N ALA A 130 -23.11 -8.32 -15.34
CA ALA A 130 -23.56 -6.95 -15.06
C ALA A 130 -24.43 -6.89 -13.79
N PHE A 131 -25.36 -7.83 -13.64
CA PHE A 131 -26.21 -7.91 -12.44
C PHE A 131 -25.37 -8.18 -11.18
N SER A 132 -24.43 -9.14 -11.23
CA SER A 132 -23.54 -9.41 -10.09
C SER A 132 -22.68 -8.19 -9.74
N THR A 133 -22.23 -7.42 -10.73
CA THR A 133 -21.42 -6.21 -10.48
C THR A 133 -22.22 -5.13 -9.75
N VAL A 134 -23.50 -4.94 -10.12
CA VAL A 134 -24.40 -4.02 -9.41
C VAL A 134 -24.64 -4.51 -7.97
N VAL A 135 -24.91 -5.81 -7.78
CA VAL A 135 -25.11 -6.39 -6.44
C VAL A 135 -23.85 -6.23 -5.57
N VAL A 136 -22.67 -6.45 -6.14
CA VAL A 136 -21.38 -6.24 -5.45
C VAL A 136 -21.18 -4.76 -5.11
N GLY A 137 -21.50 -3.83 -6.01
CA GLY A 137 -21.43 -2.39 -5.75
C GLY A 137 -22.33 -1.96 -4.58
N VAL A 138 -23.59 -2.41 -4.57
CA VAL A 138 -24.53 -2.14 -3.48
C VAL A 138 -24.08 -2.77 -2.16
N CYS A 139 -23.61 -4.03 -2.20
CA CYS A 139 -23.07 -4.70 -1.02
C CYS A 139 -21.83 -3.97 -0.47
N CYS A 140 -20.94 -3.46 -1.32
CA CYS A 140 -19.78 -2.69 -0.89
C CYS A 140 -20.15 -1.41 -0.14
N ILE A 141 -21.25 -0.75 -0.52
CA ILE A 141 -21.73 0.46 0.16
C ILE A 141 -22.35 0.09 1.52
N LEU A 142 -23.24 -0.92 1.56
CA LEU A 142 -23.93 -1.32 2.79
C LEU A 142 -22.97 -1.95 3.82
N PHE A 143 -21.96 -2.68 3.36
CA PHE A 143 -21.00 -3.39 4.20
C PHE A 143 -19.60 -2.72 4.21
N SER A 144 -19.52 -1.42 3.91
CA SER A 144 -18.25 -0.66 3.82
C SER A 144 -17.29 -0.95 4.98
N TRP A 145 -17.80 -1.02 6.22
CA TRP A 145 -17.04 -1.37 7.42
C TRP A 145 -16.43 -2.78 7.40
N PHE A 146 -17.15 -3.77 6.86
CA PHE A 146 -16.66 -5.13 6.73
C PHE A 146 -15.64 -5.25 5.59
N VAL A 147 -15.89 -4.56 4.48
CA VAL A 147 -14.98 -4.50 3.33
C VAL A 147 -13.65 -3.87 3.73
N ALA A 148 -13.69 -2.74 4.45
CA ALA A 148 -12.49 -2.07 4.95
C ALA A 148 -11.64 -2.99 5.83
N LYS A 149 -12.26 -3.63 6.84
CA LYS A 149 -11.57 -4.58 7.73
C LYS A 149 -10.97 -5.76 6.97
N THR A 150 -11.69 -6.30 5.99
CA THR A 150 -11.24 -7.44 5.19
C THR A 150 -10.07 -7.04 4.30
N ALA A 151 -10.13 -5.88 3.65
CA ALA A 151 -9.05 -5.35 2.83
C ALA A 151 -7.76 -5.17 3.65
N ILE A 152 -7.85 -4.60 4.86
CA ILE A 152 -6.69 -4.42 5.75
C ILE A 152 -6.07 -5.76 6.14
N ARG A 153 -6.90 -6.78 6.43
CA ARG A 153 -6.40 -8.14 6.73
C ARG A 153 -5.68 -8.76 5.54
N ILE A 154 -6.22 -8.60 4.32
CA ILE A 154 -5.60 -9.10 3.09
C ILE A 154 -4.25 -8.40 2.87
N VAL A 155 -4.19 -7.08 3.06
CA VAL A 155 -2.95 -6.31 2.96
C VAL A 155 -1.93 -6.77 4.02
N GLY A 156 -2.35 -6.97 5.27
CA GLY A 156 -1.49 -7.50 6.34
C GLY A 156 -0.92 -8.88 5.98
N ALA A 157 -1.76 -9.79 5.46
CA ALA A 157 -1.32 -11.10 4.98
C ALA A 157 -0.34 -11.01 3.80
N ALA A 158 -0.59 -10.10 2.85
CA ALA A 158 0.31 -9.87 1.71
C ALA A 158 1.68 -9.31 2.15
N ILE A 159 1.72 -8.46 3.18
CA ILE A 159 2.97 -7.94 3.75
C ILE A 159 3.77 -9.08 4.39
N ILE A 160 3.12 -9.96 5.16
CA ILE A 160 3.76 -11.15 5.73
C ILE A 160 4.33 -12.03 4.61
N TYR A 161 3.54 -12.31 3.56
CA TYR A 161 3.98 -13.10 2.42
C TYR A 161 5.20 -12.50 1.72
N LYS A 162 5.21 -11.18 1.50
CA LYS A 162 6.36 -10.47 0.93
C LYS A 162 7.58 -10.51 1.85
N GLY A 163 7.39 -10.37 3.17
CA GLY A 163 8.48 -10.45 4.15
C GLY A 163 9.17 -11.82 4.15
N ILE A 164 8.37 -12.89 4.17
CA ILE A 164 8.85 -14.28 4.08
C ILE A 164 9.56 -14.51 2.74
N SER A 165 8.95 -14.08 1.63
CA SER A 165 9.54 -14.22 0.30
C SER A 165 10.93 -13.56 0.25
N ARG A 166 11.04 -12.34 0.78
CA ARG A 166 12.31 -11.60 0.81
C ARG A 166 13.38 -12.31 1.65
N LEU A 167 13.02 -12.91 2.79
CA LEU A 167 13.95 -13.71 3.60
C LEU A 167 14.48 -14.93 2.84
N ILE A 168 13.64 -15.61 2.08
CA ILE A 168 14.03 -16.77 1.27
C ILE A 168 14.97 -16.34 0.14
N TYR A 169 14.64 -15.26 -0.58
CA TYR A 169 15.49 -14.72 -1.64
C TYR A 169 16.88 -14.32 -1.13
N ASP A 170 16.91 -13.60 -0.01
CA ASP A 170 18.18 -13.19 0.58
C ASP A 170 18.98 -14.44 0.94
N LYS A 171 18.39 -15.41 1.66
CA LYS A 171 19.07 -16.64 2.12
C LYS A 171 19.67 -17.43 0.96
N ASN A 172 18.92 -17.57 -0.14
CA ASN A 172 19.40 -18.22 -1.36
C ASN A 172 20.55 -17.44 -2.01
N MET A 173 20.53 -16.11 -1.97
CA MET A 173 21.60 -15.27 -2.50
C MET A 173 22.88 -15.41 -1.67
N LYS A 174 22.79 -15.47 -0.33
CA LYS A 174 23.95 -15.71 0.55
C LYS A 174 24.55 -17.09 0.33
N ASN A 175 23.73 -18.14 0.16
CA ASN A 175 24.24 -19.48 -0.14
C ASN A 175 24.96 -19.50 -1.49
N LYS A 176 24.40 -18.86 -2.53
CA LYS A 176 25.08 -18.74 -3.82
C LYS A 176 26.38 -17.94 -3.73
N THR A 177 26.40 -16.78 -3.06
CA THR A 177 27.62 -15.97 -2.95
C THR A 177 28.68 -16.66 -2.09
N SER A 178 28.28 -17.41 -1.06
CA SER A 178 29.15 -18.25 -0.25
C SER A 178 29.78 -19.37 -1.08
N ASP A 179 28.98 -20.15 -1.81
CA ASP A 179 29.47 -21.23 -2.69
C ASP A 179 30.39 -20.69 -3.79
N PHE A 180 30.07 -19.56 -4.40
CA PHE A 180 30.93 -18.95 -5.41
C PHE A 180 32.26 -18.46 -4.83
N TYR A 181 32.27 -17.93 -3.60
CA TYR A 181 33.51 -17.50 -2.95
C TYR A 181 34.35 -18.69 -2.51
N ASP A 182 33.73 -19.72 -1.91
CA ASP A 182 34.42 -20.93 -1.44
C ASP A 182 35.04 -21.68 -2.64
N ASN A 183 34.24 -21.92 -3.70
CA ASN A 183 34.65 -22.65 -4.90
C ASN A 183 35.65 -21.87 -5.80
N ASN A 184 35.74 -20.54 -5.68
CA ASN A 184 36.76 -19.74 -6.40
C ASN A 184 37.94 -19.32 -5.51
N SER A 185 37.86 -19.48 -4.19
CA SER A 185 38.95 -19.12 -3.27
C SER A 185 40.17 -20.04 -3.42
N ASP A 186 39.96 -21.33 -3.72
CA ASP A 186 41.03 -22.29 -4.02
C ASP A 186 41.81 -21.92 -5.30
N ILE A 187 41.14 -21.34 -6.29
CA ILE A 187 41.74 -20.93 -7.58
C ILE A 187 42.51 -19.60 -7.43
N ILE A 188 42.05 -18.73 -6.52
CA ILE A 188 42.65 -17.42 -6.27
C ILE A 188 43.88 -17.56 -5.37
N ASP A 189 43.85 -18.37 -4.31
CA ASP A 189 45.01 -18.60 -3.43
C ASP A 189 46.11 -19.48 -4.07
N GLY A 190 45.76 -20.32 -5.04
CA GLY A 190 46.75 -21.06 -5.85
C GLY A 190 47.61 -20.16 -6.74
N LYS A 191 47.11 -18.98 -7.14
CA LYS A 191 47.78 -18.07 -8.07
C LYS A 191 48.71 -17.05 -7.40
N PHE A 192 48.77 -17.02 -6.07
CA PHE A 192 49.69 -16.18 -5.29
C PHE A 192 50.82 -16.98 -4.65
N ARG A 193 50.91 -18.29 -4.92
CA ARG A 193 51.93 -19.20 -4.39
C ARG A 193 53.02 -19.59 -5.40
N ASP A 194 52.97 -19.03 -6.60
CA ASP A 194 54.01 -19.07 -7.64
C ASP A 194 54.55 -17.66 -7.89
#